data_AF-A0A923ZJ95-F1
#
_entry.id   AF-A0A923ZJ95-F1
#
_cell.length_a   1.000
_cell.length_b   1.000
_cell.length_c   1.000
_cell.angle_alpha   90.00
_cell.angle_beta   90.00
_cell.angle_gamma   90.00
#
_symmetry.space_group_name_H-M   'P 1'
#
loop_
_entity.id
_entity.type
_entity.pdbx_description
1 polymer ?
#
loop_
_entity_poly.entity_id
_entity_poly.type
_entity_poly.pdbx_seq_one_letter_code
_entity_poly.pdbx_strand_id
1 'polypeptide(L)'
;MKYASKPLRKFILDFNLTNPAGADCFEATIDFIAGGVNIKIQSEVHIVTSYPGKSGIVYLLSRDITMDELPTMFEAGKELFEYVPNKNLRIEGVHHKAGKYLAFITPQNSVITY
;
A
#
# COMPACT_ATOMS: atom_id res chain seq x y z
N MET A 1 15.62 12.34 11.67
CA MET A 1 14.61 11.36 11.22
C MET A 1 14.42 11.55 9.70
N LYS A 2 14.73 10.53 8.89
CA LYS A 2 14.87 10.57 7.41
C LYS A 2 13.82 9.61 6.83
N TYR A 3 12.82 10.15 6.17
CA TYR A 3 11.51 9.50 6.06
C TYR A 3 11.22 8.89 4.68
N ALA A 4 10.27 7.95 4.64
CA ALA A 4 9.58 7.43 3.45
C ALA A 4 9.13 8.55 2.49
N SER A 5 8.67 8.16 1.28
CA SER A 5 8.02 9.12 0.38
C SER A 5 6.94 9.90 1.16
N LYS A 6 6.86 11.22 0.96
CA LYS A 6 5.94 12.10 1.70
C LYS A 6 4.49 11.54 1.75
N PRO A 7 3.96 10.93 0.67
CA PRO A 7 2.67 10.25 0.70
C PRO A 7 2.59 9.07 1.67
N LEU A 8 3.54 8.11 1.61
CA LEU A 8 3.57 6.95 2.49
C LEU A 8 3.65 7.34 3.97
N ARG A 9 4.52 8.31 4.29
CA ARG A 9 4.65 8.79 5.68
C ARG A 9 3.35 9.38 6.20
N LYS A 10 2.68 10.21 5.41
CA LYS A 10 1.41 10.83 5.81
C LYS A 10 0.33 9.77 6.01
N PHE A 11 0.25 8.81 5.10
CA PHE A 11 -0.69 7.69 5.22
C PHE A 11 -0.50 6.89 6.52
N ILE A 12 0.74 6.54 6.87
CA ILE A 12 1.07 5.83 8.13
C ILE A 12 0.65 6.65 9.35
N LEU A 13 0.95 7.95 9.36
CA LEU A 13 0.66 8.83 10.50
C LEU A 13 -0.83 9.09 10.67
N ASP A 14 -1.54 9.42 9.59
CA ASP A 14 -2.96 9.80 9.65
C ASP A 14 -3.84 8.63 10.11
N PHE A 15 -3.47 7.40 9.77
CA PHE A 15 -4.20 6.19 10.18
C PHE A 15 -3.59 5.46 11.39
N ASN A 16 -2.51 5.98 11.98
CA ASN A 16 -1.79 5.36 13.09
C ASN A 16 -1.45 3.86 12.85
N LEU A 17 -0.83 3.58 11.70
CA LEU A 17 -0.61 2.22 11.20
C LEU A 17 0.58 1.49 11.85
N THR A 18 1.35 2.18 12.68
CA THR A 18 2.47 1.59 13.41
C THR A 18 1.94 0.82 14.62
N ASN A 19 2.23 -0.48 14.67
CA ASN A 19 1.84 -1.35 15.77
C ASN A 19 2.71 -1.11 17.02
N PRO A 20 2.34 -1.66 18.20
CA PRO A 20 3.10 -1.47 19.44
C PRO A 20 4.55 -1.99 19.40
N ALA A 21 4.88 -2.90 18.47
CA ALA A 21 6.23 -3.39 18.25
C ALA A 21 7.07 -2.47 17.34
N GLY A 22 6.48 -1.37 16.85
CA GLY A 22 7.14 -0.40 15.98
C GLY A 22 7.16 -0.78 14.50
N ALA A 23 6.35 -1.77 14.08
CA ALA A 23 6.23 -2.18 12.68
C ALA A 23 4.94 -1.61 12.05
N ASP A 24 5.03 -1.15 10.81
CA ASP A 24 3.88 -0.64 10.05
C ASP A 24 3.14 -1.83 9.39
N CYS A 25 2.36 -2.55 10.18
CA CYS A 25 1.63 -3.76 9.77
C CYS A 25 0.14 -3.64 10.15
N PHE A 26 -0.76 -3.76 9.17
CA PHE A 26 -2.19 -3.52 9.36
C PHE A 26 -3.04 -4.28 8.34
N GLU A 27 -4.29 -4.59 8.71
CA GLU A 27 -5.28 -5.14 7.80
C GLU A 27 -5.87 -4.05 6.89
N ALA A 28 -6.02 -4.36 5.61
CA ALA A 28 -6.54 -3.44 4.61
C ALA A 28 -7.46 -4.14 3.59
N THR A 29 -8.35 -3.34 3.00
CA THR A 29 -9.00 -3.69 1.74
C THR A 29 -8.19 -3.10 0.59
N ILE A 30 -7.87 -3.93 -0.40
CA ILE A 30 -7.14 -3.54 -1.60
C ILE A 30 -8.08 -3.60 -2.80
N ASP A 31 -8.26 -2.46 -3.47
CA ASP A 31 -8.97 -2.38 -4.75
C ASP A 31 -7.94 -2.31 -5.88
N PHE A 32 -7.83 -3.38 -6.68
CA PHE A 32 -6.98 -3.44 -7.86
C PHE A 32 -7.78 -3.19 -9.12
N ILE A 33 -7.33 -2.23 -9.93
CA ILE A 33 -7.90 -1.92 -11.24
C ILE A 33 -6.84 -2.17 -12.30
N ALA A 34 -7.04 -3.19 -13.14
CA ALA A 34 -6.14 -3.52 -14.25
C ALA A 34 -6.94 -4.06 -15.44
N GLY A 35 -6.60 -3.66 -16.66
CA GLY A 35 -7.26 -4.18 -17.87
C GLY A 35 -8.78 -4.00 -17.95
N GLY A 36 -9.35 -3.05 -17.19
CA GLY A 36 -10.81 -2.85 -17.09
C GLY A 36 -11.51 -3.73 -16.06
N VAL A 37 -10.78 -4.60 -15.36
CA VAL A 37 -11.28 -5.43 -14.26
C VAL A 37 -10.99 -4.74 -12.93
N ASN A 38 -11.95 -4.80 -12.00
CA ASN A 38 -11.77 -4.36 -10.62
C ASN A 38 -11.82 -5.59 -9.70
N ILE A 39 -10.74 -5.82 -8.96
CA ILE A 39 -10.56 -6.95 -8.05
C ILE A 39 -10.44 -6.38 -6.63
N LYS A 40 -11.33 -6.82 -5.74
CA LYS A 40 -11.31 -6.49 -4.32
C LYS A 40 -10.77 -7.64 -3.52
N ILE A 41 -9.77 -7.37 -2.69
CA ILE A 41 -9.19 -8.36 -1.78
C ILE A 41 -9.01 -7.78 -0.38
N GLN A 42 -9.00 -8.64 0.62
CA GLN A 42 -8.51 -8.30 1.95
C GLN A 42 -7.08 -8.84 2.10
N SER A 43 -6.23 -8.03 2.71
CA SER A 43 -4.82 -8.36 2.89
C SER A 43 -4.27 -7.67 4.13
N GLU A 44 -3.46 -8.40 4.88
CA GLU A 44 -2.47 -7.78 5.75
C GLU A 44 -1.45 -7.04 4.86
N VAL A 45 -1.09 -5.83 5.26
CA VAL A 45 -0.16 -4.95 4.56
C VAL A 45 1.00 -4.64 5.47
N HIS A 46 2.21 -4.85 4.95
CA HIS A 46 3.45 -4.50 5.66
C HIS A 46 4.21 -3.43 4.88
N ILE A 47 4.46 -2.29 5.53
CA ILE A 47 5.26 -1.20 4.95
C ILE A 47 6.66 -1.22 5.56
N VAL A 48 7.66 -1.40 4.70
CA VAL A 48 9.07 -1.38 5.09
C VAL A 48 9.70 -0.09 4.57
N THR A 49 10.34 0.68 5.44
CA THR A 49 11.01 1.93 5.06
C THR A 49 12.52 1.82 5.31
N SER A 50 13.34 1.87 4.25
CA SER A 50 14.80 1.82 4.38
C SER A 50 15.42 3.21 4.60
N TYR A 51 16.42 3.26 5.49
CA TYR A 51 17.12 4.47 5.90
C TYR A 51 18.58 4.46 5.40
N PRO A 52 19.15 5.55 4.84
CA PRO A 52 18.52 6.73 4.28
C PRO A 52 18.70 6.81 2.75
N GLY A 53 17.59 6.87 2.02
CA GLY A 53 17.59 7.50 0.69
C GLY A 53 16.71 6.85 -0.37
N LYS A 54 16.28 5.61 -0.23
CA LYS A 54 15.47 4.96 -1.27
C LYS A 54 14.48 3.98 -0.66
N SER A 55 13.30 3.99 -1.28
CA SER A 55 12.23 3.00 -1.19
C SER A 55 11.54 2.81 0.16
N GLY A 56 10.29 3.30 0.24
CA GLY A 56 9.28 2.61 1.03
C GLY A 56 8.77 1.45 0.19
N ILE A 57 8.79 0.24 0.73
CA ILE A 57 8.25 -0.96 0.09
C ILE A 57 6.94 -1.29 0.78
N VAL A 58 5.90 -1.56 0.00
CA VAL A 58 4.60 -2.02 0.50
C VAL A 58 4.40 -3.46 0.05
N TYR A 59 4.20 -4.36 1.01
CA TYR A 59 3.92 -5.77 0.78
C TYR A 59 2.46 -6.07 1.09
N LEU A 60 1.81 -6.83 0.20
CA LEU A 60 0.51 -7.46 0.43
C LEU A 60 0.72 -8.92 0.81
N LEU A 61 0.25 -9.32 1.99
CA LEU A 61 0.45 -10.65 2.57
C LEU A 61 -0.78 -11.58 2.42
N SER A 62 -1.69 -11.28 1.49
CA SER A 62 -2.89 -12.09 1.26
C SER A 62 -2.58 -13.43 0.58
N ARG A 63 -3.19 -14.50 1.10
CA ARG A 63 -3.17 -15.85 0.50
C ARG A 63 -4.12 -15.99 -0.70
N ASP A 64 -5.08 -15.07 -0.82
CA ASP A 64 -6.12 -15.10 -1.86
C ASP A 64 -5.68 -14.39 -3.15
N ILE A 65 -4.55 -13.69 -3.13
CA ILE A 65 -3.89 -13.24 -4.35
C ILE A 65 -3.26 -14.48 -4.98
N THR A 66 -3.94 -15.09 -5.94
CA THR A 66 -3.31 -16.05 -6.84
C THR A 66 -2.11 -15.34 -7.48
N MET A 67 -0.90 -15.74 -7.08
CA MET A 67 0.38 -15.04 -7.29
C MET A 67 0.71 -14.71 -8.76
N ASP A 68 -0.04 -15.23 -9.72
CA ASP A 68 0.30 -15.16 -11.12
C ASP A 68 -0.16 -13.90 -11.87
N GLU A 69 -1.05 -13.07 -11.30
CA GLU A 69 -1.66 -11.96 -12.06
C GLU A 69 -1.45 -10.56 -11.47
N LEU A 70 -1.41 -10.43 -10.13
CA LEU A 70 -1.36 -9.13 -9.45
C LEU A 70 -0.05 -8.92 -8.68
N PRO A 71 0.54 -7.72 -8.71
CA PRO A 71 1.73 -7.41 -7.93
C PRO A 71 1.41 -7.39 -6.43
N THR A 72 2.22 -8.09 -5.63
CA THR A 72 2.12 -8.12 -4.16
C THR A 72 3.18 -7.28 -3.46
N MET A 73 4.11 -6.70 -4.21
CA MET A 73 5.18 -5.85 -3.71
C MET A 73 5.24 -4.57 -4.55
N PHE A 74 5.28 -3.42 -3.88
CA PHE A 74 5.39 -2.10 -4.50
C PHE A 74 6.55 -1.35 -3.89
N GLU A 75 7.36 -0.69 -4.70
CA GLU A 75 8.56 0.00 -4.29
C GLU A 75 8.55 1.47 -4.74
N ALA A 76 8.68 2.40 -3.79
CA ALA A 76 8.77 3.82 -4.12
C ALA A 76 9.97 4.10 -5.04
N GLY A 77 9.69 4.58 -6.25
CA GLY A 77 10.66 4.79 -7.33
C GLY A 77 10.44 3.89 -8.55
N LYS A 78 9.76 2.74 -8.38
CA LYS A 78 9.20 1.94 -9.46
C LYS A 78 7.74 2.30 -9.70
N GLU A 79 6.97 2.39 -8.61
CA GLU A 79 5.58 2.84 -8.64
C GLU A 79 5.43 4.28 -8.17
N LEU A 80 4.35 4.92 -8.63
CA LEU A 80 3.91 6.22 -8.14
C LEU A 80 3.00 6.02 -6.92
N PHE A 81 3.41 6.59 -5.80
CA PHE A 81 2.63 6.57 -4.56
C PHE A 81 1.95 7.93 -4.36
N GLU A 82 0.64 7.90 -4.19
CA GLU A 82 -0.17 9.07 -3.84
C GLU A 82 -1.00 8.75 -2.61
N TYR A 83 -1.12 9.71 -1.72
CA TYR A 83 -1.94 9.56 -0.52
C TYR A 83 -3.18 10.43 -0.65
N VAL A 84 -4.35 9.80 -0.59
CA VAL A 84 -5.64 10.47 -0.50
C VAL A 84 -6.01 10.61 0.97
N PRO A 85 -6.02 11.85 1.52
CA PRO A 85 -6.22 12.09 2.95
C PRO A 85 -7.43 11.36 3.53
N ASN A 86 -7.23 10.69 4.66
CA ASN A 86 -8.25 9.95 5.42
C ASN A 86 -9.03 8.91 4.61
N LYS A 87 -8.48 8.47 3.47
CA LYS A 87 -9.15 7.50 2.59
C LYS A 87 -8.26 6.32 2.26
N ASN A 88 -7.23 6.52 1.44
CA ASN A 88 -6.40 5.42 0.98
C ASN A 88 -5.03 5.88 0.48
N LEU A 89 -4.13 4.90 0.37
CA LEU A 89 -2.91 5.01 -0.40
C LEU A 89 -3.19 4.50 -1.82
N ARG A 90 -3.01 5.36 -2.82
CA ARG A 90 -3.09 5.03 -4.24
C ARG A 90 -1.69 4.69 -4.75
N ILE A 91 -1.56 3.56 -5.44
CA ILE A 91 -0.33 3.11 -6.08
C ILE A 91 -0.63 2.91 -7.57
N GLU A 92 0.18 3.53 -8.42
CA GLU A 92 0.09 3.39 -9.87
C GLU A 92 1.39 2.77 -10.41
N GLY A 93 1.26 1.77 -11.26
CA GLY A 93 2.39 1.04 -11.83
C GLY A 93 2.07 0.30 -13.12
N VAL A 94 3.06 -0.45 -13.60
CA VAL A 94 2.94 -1.30 -14.80
C VAL A 94 3.38 -2.70 -14.44
N HIS A 95 2.49 -3.68 -14.63
CA HIS A 95 2.77 -5.09 -14.47
C HIS A 95 2.93 -5.77 -15.83
N HIS A 96 3.90 -6.67 -15.95
CA HIS A 96 4.25 -7.30 -17.23
C HIS A 96 3.11 -8.11 -17.87
N LYS A 97 2.22 -8.71 -17.07
CA LYS A 97 1.04 -9.46 -17.55
C LYS A 97 -0.22 -8.60 -17.63
N ALA A 98 -0.45 -7.75 -16.63
CA ALA A 98 -1.71 -7.02 -16.47
C ALA A 98 -1.69 -5.59 -17.07
N GLY A 99 -0.53 -5.13 -17.57
CA GLY A 99 -0.36 -3.79 -18.10
C GLY A 99 -0.39 -2.73 -17.00
N LYS A 100 -0.91 -1.54 -17.32
CA LYS A 100 -1.09 -0.46 -16.33
C LYS A 100 -2.11 -0.89 -15.28
N TYR A 101 -1.79 -0.64 -14.02
CA TYR A 101 -2.70 -0.91 -12.90
C TYR A 101 -2.78 0.26 -11.92
N LEU A 102 -3.87 0.29 -11.17
CA LEU A 102 -4.06 1.08 -9.97
C LEU A 102 -4.34 0.15 -8.81
N ALA A 103 -3.72 0.39 -7.66
CA ALA A 103 -4.06 -0.26 -6.40
C ALA A 103 -4.44 0.80 -5.37
N PHE A 104 -5.56 0.62 -4.69
CA PHE A 104 -5.97 1.47 -3.57
C PHE A 104 -5.94 0.66 -2.29
N ILE A 105 -5.11 1.08 -1.34
CA ILE A 105 -4.94 0.43 -0.04
C ILE A 105 -5.71 1.23 1.01
N THR A 106 -6.79 0.66 1.53
CA THR A 106 -7.66 1.28 2.54
C THR A 106 -7.55 0.49 3.84
N PRO A 107 -6.95 1.05 4.92
CA PRO A 107 -6.85 0.38 6.21
C PRO A 107 -8.25 0.05 6.77
N GLN A 108 -8.41 -1.13 7.38
CA GLN A 108 -9.69 -1.51 8.01
C GLN A 108 -9.93 -0.77 9.33
N ASN A 109 -8.85 -0.52 10.09
CA ASN A 109 -8.91 0.19 11.36
C ASN A 109 -8.61 1.68 11.16
N SER A 110 -9.48 2.39 10.46
CA SER A 110 -9.48 3.85 10.54
C SER A 110 -10.17 4.26 11.84
N VAL A 111 -9.39 4.55 12.89
CA VAL A 111 -9.93 5.19 14.09
C VAL A 111 -10.39 6.60 13.68
N ILE A 112 -11.70 6.76 13.46
CA ILE A 112 -12.34 8.06 13.38
C ILE A 112 -12.34 8.61 14.81
N THR A 113 -11.31 9.38 15.16
CA THR A 113 -11.35 10.19 16.37
C THR A 113 -12.23 11.40 16.07
N TYR A 114 -13.45 11.40 16.63
CA TYR A 114 -14.39 12.53 16.61
C TYR A 114 -13.88 13.70 17.45
#